data_AF-A0A4R6Y3Z2-F1
#
_entry.id   AF-A0A4R6Y3Z2-F1
#
_cell.length_a   1.000
_cell.length_b   1.000
_cell.length_c   1.000
_cell.angle_alpha   90.00
_cell.angle_beta   90.00
_cell.angle_gamma   90.00
#
_symmetry.space_group_name_H-M   'P 1'
#
loop_
_entity.id
_entity.type
_entity.pdbx_description
1 polymer ?
#
loop_
_entity_poly.entity_id
_entity_poly.type
_entity_poly.pdbx_seq_one_letter_code
_entity_poly.pdbx_strand_id
1 'polypeptide(L)' 'MMPAAKARPVDHLGIRDRIEMLERALCRPLPYGERKELRAEYLLLTELMENTYAE' A
#
# COMPACT_ATOMS: atom_id res chain seq x y z
N MET A 1 19.49 27.73 10.43
CA MET A 1 19.26 26.35 10.91
C MET A 1 17.95 25.89 10.28
N MET A 2 18.00 25.07 9.23
CA MET A 2 16.78 24.58 8.56
C MET A 2 16.27 23.35 9.30
N PRO A 3 14.96 23.21 9.59
CA PRO A 3 14.45 21.99 10.18
C PRO A 3 14.47 20.90 9.12
N ALA A 4 15.25 19.85 9.34
CA ALA A 4 15.13 18.61 8.61
C ALA A 4 13.68 18.15 8.75
N ALA A 5 12.93 18.18 7.65
CA ALA A 5 11.61 17.58 7.56
C ALA A 5 11.79 16.09 7.86
N LYS A 6 11.60 15.70 9.13
CA LYS A 6 11.61 14.30 9.55
C LYS A 6 10.56 13.60 8.71
N ALA A 7 11.01 12.77 7.76
CA ALA A 7 10.16 11.81 7.08
C ALA A 7 9.36 11.09 8.16
N ARG A 8 8.04 11.21 8.10
CA ARG A 8 7.17 10.49 9.04
C ARG A 8 7.47 9.01 8.84
N PRO A 9 7.72 8.22 9.89
CA PRO A 9 7.88 6.79 9.74
C PRO A 9 6.60 6.27 9.08
N VAL A 10 6.78 5.64 7.93
CA VAL A 10 5.72 4.95 7.22
C VAL A 10 5.24 3.82 8.13
N ASP A 11 3.94 3.76 8.43
CA ASP A 11 3.38 2.71 9.29
C ASP A 11 3.31 1.39 8.51
N HIS A 12 4.40 0.63 8.58
CA HIS A 12 4.56 -0.64 7.88
C HIS A 12 3.56 -1.71 8.31
N LEU A 13 3.13 -1.69 9.58
CA LEU A 13 2.11 -2.62 10.06
C LEU A 13 0.75 -2.31 9.43
N GLY A 14 0.35 -1.03 9.43
CA GLY A 14 -0.90 -0.60 8.79
C GLY A 14 -0.93 -0.86 7.28
N ILE A 15 0.20 -0.69 6.58
CA ILE A 15 0.30 -0.96 5.14
C ILE A 15 0.22 -2.45 4.85
N ARG A 16 0.92 -3.29 5.63
CA ARG A 16 0.88 -4.75 5.46
C ARG A 16 -0.53 -5.29 5.68
N ASP A 17 -1.19 -4.88 6.76
CA ASP A 17 -2.57 -5.29 7.04
C ASP A 17 -3.52 -4.88 5.91
N ARG A 18 -3.31 -3.68 5.34
CA ARG A 18 -4.09 -3.20 4.21
C ARG A 18 -3.86 -4.01 2.94
N ILE A 19 -2.61 -4.37 2.65
CA ILE A 19 -2.26 -5.26 1.52
C ILE A 19 -2.97 -6.61 1.69
N GLU A 20 -2.89 -7.24 2.86
CA GLU A 20 -3.56 -8.53 3.13
C GLU A 20 -5.09 -8.44 2.98
N MET A 21 -5.69 -7.31 3.37
CA MET A 21 -7.13 -7.07 3.13
C MET A 21 -7.45 -6.96 1.64
N LEU A 22 -6.61 -6.26 0.85
CA LEU A 22 -6.81 -6.09 -0.59
C LEU A 22 -6.64 -7.42 -1.34
N GLU A 23 -5.67 -8.26 -0.97
CA GLU A 23 -5.53 -9.60 -1.54
C GLU A 23 -6.80 -10.44 -1.36
N ARG A 24 -7.34 -10.45 -0.14
CA ARG A 24 -8.61 -11.14 0.16
C ARG A 24 -9.80 -10.58 -0.62
N ALA A 25 -9.85 -9.26 -0.81
CA ALA A 25 -10.89 -8.61 -1.60
C ALA A 25 -10.79 -8.98 -3.09
N LEU A 26 -9.58 -8.98 -3.66
CA LEU A 26 -9.33 -9.30 -5.06
C LEU A 26 -9.56 -10.78 -5.43
N CYS A 27 -9.52 -11.68 -4.43
CA CYS A 27 -9.90 -13.09 -4.57
C CYS A 27 -11.41 -13.28 -4.79
N ARG A 28 -12.26 -12.30 -4.50
CA ARG A 28 -13.71 -12.38 -4.74
C ARG A 28 -14.04 -11.91 -6.16
N PRO A 29 -15.13 -12.43 -6.77
CA PRO A 29 -15.65 -11.87 -8.00
C PRO A 29 -16.14 -10.45 -7.75
N LEU A 30 -15.46 -9.49 -8.37
CA LEU A 30 -15.73 -8.06 -8.25
C LEU A 30 -16.10 -7.48 -9.63
N PRO A 31 -16.93 -6.44 -9.69
CA PRO A 31 -17.12 -5.64 -10.89
C PRO A 31 -15.78 -5.13 -11.44
N TYR A 32 -15.64 -5.03 -12.76
CA TYR A 32 -14.38 -4.65 -13.40
C TYR A 32 -13.82 -3.30 -12.88
N GLY A 33 -14.69 -2.33 -12.61
CA GLY A 33 -14.32 -1.02 -12.05
C GLY A 33 -13.71 -1.14 -10.65
N GLU A 34 -14.43 -1.79 -9.72
CA GLU A 34 -13.97 -2.00 -8.34
C GLU A 34 -12.67 -2.80 -8.28
N ARG A 35 -12.55 -3.83 -9.14
CA ARG A 35 -11.32 -4.62 -9.24
C ARG A 35 -10.13 -3.79 -9.69
N LYS A 36 -10.33 -2.85 -10.61
CA LYS A 36 -9.28 -1.96 -11.11
C LYS A 36 -8.78 -1.01 -10.01
N GLU A 37 -9.71 -0.44 -9.24
CA GLU A 37 -9.38 0.48 -8.14
C GLU A 37 -8.63 -0.24 -7.02
N LEU A 38 -9.12 -1.40 -6.57
CA LEU A 38 -8.47 -2.20 -5.53
C LEU A 38 -7.09 -2.70 -5.98
N ARG A 39 -6.93 -3.04 -7.27
CA ARG A 39 -5.63 -3.43 -7.82
C ARG A 39 -4.65 -2.25 -7.90
N ALA A 40 -5.12 -1.05 -8.19
CA ALA A 40 -4.28 0.15 -8.19
C ALA A 40 -3.81 0.48 -6.77
N GLU A 41 -4.69 0.39 -5.77
CA GLU A 41 -4.34 0.57 -4.36
C GLU A 41 -3.32 -0.49 -3.90
N TYR A 42 -3.54 -1.75 -4.25
CA TYR A 42 -2.62 -2.85 -3.92
C TYR A 42 -1.20 -2.61 -4.49
N LEU A 43 -1.10 -2.18 -5.75
CA LEU A 43 0.18 -1.90 -6.40
C LEU A 43 0.92 -0.75 -5.71
N LEU A 44 0.22 0.35 -5.42
CA LEU A 44 0.81 1.51 -4.74
C LEU A 44 1.34 1.13 -3.34
N LEU A 45 0.57 0.36 -2.57
CA LEU A 45 0.97 -0.04 -1.22
C LEU A 45 2.14 -1.03 -1.24
N THR A 46 2.16 -1.95 -2.21
CA THR A 46 3.27 -2.89 -2.40
C THR A 46 4.54 -2.14 -2.78
N GLU A 47 4.47 -1.22 -3.75
CA GLU A 47 5.60 -0.39 -4.16
C GLU A 47 6.12 0.48 -3.01
N LEU A 48 5.22 1.06 -2.21
CA LEU A 48 5.59 1.86 -1.05
C LEU A 48 6.27 1.01 0.04
N MET A 49 5.83 -0.24 0.21
CA MET A 49 6.51 -1.20 1.09
C MET A 49 7.90 -1.55 0.54
N GLU A 50 8.02 -1.96 -0.72
CA GLU A 50 9.29 -2.35 -1.35
C GLU A 50 10.32 -1.20 -1.38
N ASN A 51 9.90 0.02 -1.71
CA ASN A 51 10.78 1.19 -1.72
C ASN A 51 11.27 1.59 -0.33
N THR A 52 10.58 1.19 0.75
CA THR A 52 11.08 1.46 2.11
C THR A 52 12.12 0.43 2.57
N TYR A 53 12.20 -0.73 1.91
CA TYR A 53 13.23 -1.75 2.19
C TYR A 53 14.40 -1.70 1.19
N ALA A 54 14.41 -0.74 0.25
CA ALA A 54 15.43 -0.59 -0.79
C ALA A 54 16.66 0.23 -0.36
N GLU A 55 16.83 0.51 0.95
CA GLU A 55 18.02 1.16 1.54
C GLU A 55 19.08 0.16 2.03
#